data_AF-A0A7V4SPA2-F1
#
_entry.id   AF-A0A7V4SPA2-F1
#
_cell.length_a   1.000
_cell.length_b   1.000
_cell.length_c   1.000
_cell.angle_alpha   90.00
_cell.angle_beta   90.00
_cell.angle_gamma   90.00
#
_symmetry.space_group_name_H-M   'P 1'
#
loop_
_entity.id
_entity.type
_entity.pdbx_description
1 polymer ?
#
loop_
_entity_poly.entity_id
_entity_poly.type
_entity_poly.pdbx_seq_one_letter_code
_entity_poly.pdbx_strand_id
1 'polypeptide(L)'
;MVDKVQFEAARRTPDVDAKQVRSAVEDKGVVQEVDNALAEAVGSGATDIHFEPQPEGLIVRVRVDGAMTTVKEVPDRMKGNVLNRIKVLSGMDITKSRIPQSGFFKMMAGERRIELYVYALPTLYGECITVKVQYKQSATLRLDQLGMSPAVLTSYRKALSRTAGLYLVTGPPGSGKRTTIYGSILEVLKPNMLAMGFDPVIKYELPGMIQGKPEDRSEFTFAEAILSLFQQEPDVAYIGDILNEQEARATISGAFARRRVFARMTANDTVNAIQNIVDMGVQPFLMAASTAAVLNQRLLQRLCPSCRESYDSDEAIQKEVGLKLPPNARFFKARGCDACKGTGYQGVVAIYELYLPSEELNKMLVGKASVGEVRQRAVREGLISLKVDGVLKALAGYCTLEEVLNAL
;
A
#
# COMPACT_ATOMS: atom_id res chain seq x y z
N MET A 1 9.75 -30.10 -5.79
CA MET A 1 8.36 -30.56 -5.63
C MET A 1 7.52 -29.32 -5.39
N VAL A 2 6.78 -28.88 -6.40
CA VAL A 2 5.83 -27.76 -6.24
C VAL A 2 4.64 -28.31 -5.48
N ASP A 3 4.27 -27.70 -4.35
CA ASP A 3 3.07 -28.06 -3.59
C ASP A 3 1.85 -28.13 -4.53
N LYS A 4 0.90 -29.04 -4.26
CA LYS A 4 -0.34 -29.14 -5.05
C LYS A 4 -1.08 -27.80 -5.00
N VAL A 5 -1.02 -27.04 -6.09
CA VAL A 5 -1.80 -25.80 -6.25
C VAL A 5 -3.19 -26.16 -6.77
N GLN A 6 -4.22 -25.68 -6.08
CA GLN A 6 -5.61 -25.84 -6.50
C GLN A 6 -6.24 -24.48 -6.74
N PHE A 7 -6.85 -24.31 -7.93
CA PHE A 7 -7.58 -23.11 -8.29
C PHE A 7 -9.08 -23.32 -8.07
N GLU A 8 -9.72 -22.35 -7.44
CA GLU A 8 -11.17 -22.28 -7.29
C GLU A 8 -11.66 -21.06 -8.07
N ALA A 9 -12.29 -21.32 -9.22
CA ALA A 9 -12.83 -20.27 -10.09
C ALA A 9 -13.99 -19.54 -9.41
N ALA A 10 -14.19 -18.26 -9.72
CA ALA A 10 -15.34 -17.52 -9.24
C ALA A 10 -16.66 -18.16 -9.71
N ARG A 11 -17.71 -18.08 -8.86
CA ARG A 11 -19.07 -18.47 -9.25
C ARG A 11 -19.48 -17.63 -10.46
N ARG A 12 -19.84 -18.32 -11.54
CA ARG A 12 -20.25 -17.70 -12.82
C ARG A 12 -21.49 -16.84 -12.62
N THR A 13 -21.50 -15.64 -13.20
CA THR A 13 -22.74 -14.92 -13.49
C THR A 13 -23.60 -15.79 -14.43
N PRO A 14 -24.94 -15.85 -14.27
CA PRO A 14 -25.78 -16.86 -14.93
C PRO A 14 -25.88 -16.77 -16.47
N ASP A 15 -25.25 -15.78 -17.11
CA ASP A 15 -25.53 -15.39 -18.50
C ASP A 15 -24.49 -15.87 -19.54
N VAL A 16 -23.63 -16.83 -19.21
CA VAL A 16 -22.58 -17.31 -20.13
C VAL A 16 -22.91 -18.69 -20.70
N ASP A 17 -23.15 -18.73 -22.00
CA ASP A 17 -23.52 -19.92 -22.77
C ASP A 17 -22.42 -21.00 -22.70
N ALA A 18 -22.72 -22.12 -22.04
CA ALA A 18 -21.76 -23.14 -21.62
C ALA A 18 -21.09 -23.92 -22.78
N LYS A 19 -21.58 -23.76 -24.02
CA LYS A 19 -21.10 -24.47 -25.21
C LYS A 19 -19.90 -23.82 -25.91
N GLN A 20 -19.77 -22.48 -25.90
CA GLN A 20 -18.64 -21.80 -26.56
C GLN A 20 -17.33 -21.86 -25.75
N VAL A 21 -17.41 -22.08 -24.44
CA VAL A 21 -16.24 -22.13 -23.55
C VAL A 21 -15.47 -23.46 -23.66
N ARG A 22 -16.11 -24.54 -24.14
CA ARG A 22 -15.47 -25.87 -24.21
C ARG A 22 -14.47 -26.01 -25.35
N SER A 23 -14.57 -25.26 -26.44
CA SER A 23 -13.70 -25.42 -27.61
C SER A 23 -12.51 -24.45 -27.69
N ALA A 24 -12.45 -23.44 -26.81
CA ALA A 24 -11.40 -22.40 -26.84
C ALA A 24 -10.26 -22.59 -25.82
N VAL A 25 -10.30 -23.65 -25.00
CA VAL A 25 -9.34 -23.89 -23.88
C VAL A 25 -8.88 -25.36 -23.83
N GLU A 26 -8.79 -26.06 -24.96
CA GLU A 26 -8.38 -27.48 -25.00
C GLU A 26 -6.86 -27.71 -25.12
N ASP A 27 -6.05 -26.65 -25.21
CA ASP A 27 -4.60 -26.84 -25.15
C ASP A 27 -4.16 -27.01 -23.69
N LYS A 28 -4.23 -28.25 -23.19
CA LYS A 28 -3.82 -28.63 -21.83
C LYS A 28 -2.41 -28.10 -21.47
N GLY A 29 -1.53 -27.94 -22.46
CA GLY A 29 -0.19 -27.37 -22.26
C GLY A 29 -0.24 -25.91 -21.82
N VAL A 30 -1.04 -25.07 -22.49
CA VAL A 30 -1.18 -23.64 -22.15
C VAL A 30 -1.82 -23.47 -20.77
N VAL A 31 -2.83 -24.28 -20.45
CA VAL A 31 -3.49 -24.26 -19.15
C VAL A 31 -2.49 -24.52 -18.02
N GLN A 32 -1.71 -25.60 -18.15
CA GLN A 32 -0.71 -25.98 -17.17
C GLN A 32 0.38 -24.91 -17.02
N GLU A 33 0.81 -24.30 -18.13
CA GLU A 33 1.84 -23.25 -18.10
C GLU A 33 1.38 -21.98 -17.40
N VAL A 34 0.15 -21.52 -17.64
CA VAL A 34 -0.41 -20.34 -16.96
C VAL A 34 -0.57 -20.60 -15.48
N ASP A 35 -1.13 -21.76 -15.13
CA ASP A 35 -1.33 -22.19 -13.75
C ASP A 35 0.02 -22.27 -12.99
N ASN A 36 1.07 -22.82 -13.63
CA ASN A 36 2.42 -22.88 -13.08
C ASN A 36 3.06 -21.49 -12.93
N ALA A 37 2.89 -20.59 -13.90
CA ALA A 37 3.42 -19.23 -13.83
C ALA A 37 2.77 -18.43 -12.70
N LEU A 38 1.46 -18.58 -12.50
CA LEU A 38 0.75 -18.00 -11.36
C LEU A 38 1.25 -18.57 -10.04
N ALA A 39 1.43 -19.89 -9.95
CA ALA A 39 1.96 -20.55 -8.75
C ALA A 39 3.38 -20.10 -8.41
N GLU A 40 4.28 -20.01 -9.39
CA GLU A 40 5.65 -19.56 -9.21
C GLU A 40 5.70 -18.09 -8.77
N ALA A 41 4.96 -17.22 -9.44
CA ALA A 41 4.88 -15.80 -9.09
C ALA A 41 4.39 -15.63 -7.63
N VAL A 42 3.35 -16.36 -7.25
CA VAL A 42 2.82 -16.32 -5.87
C VAL A 42 3.79 -16.96 -4.87
N GLY A 43 4.45 -18.06 -5.23
CA GLY A 43 5.49 -18.70 -4.40
C GLY A 43 6.69 -17.78 -4.16
N SER A 44 6.98 -16.89 -5.11
CA SER A 44 8.03 -15.88 -4.99
C SER A 44 7.62 -14.64 -4.15
N GLY A 45 6.37 -14.56 -3.70
CA GLY A 45 5.86 -13.43 -2.92
C GLY A 45 5.42 -12.22 -3.77
N ALA A 46 5.07 -12.42 -5.04
CA ALA A 46 4.63 -11.34 -5.91
C ALA A 46 3.35 -10.64 -5.39
N THR A 47 3.30 -9.31 -5.49
CA THR A 47 2.10 -8.50 -5.18
C THR A 47 1.21 -8.31 -6.40
N ASP A 48 1.82 -8.26 -7.58
CA ASP A 48 1.17 -8.02 -8.86
C ASP A 48 1.81 -8.91 -9.94
N ILE A 49 0.99 -9.39 -10.88
CA ILE A 49 1.41 -10.13 -12.07
C ILE A 49 0.79 -9.42 -13.27
N HIS A 50 1.60 -9.01 -14.23
CA HIS A 50 1.22 -8.24 -15.40
C HIS A 50 1.42 -9.08 -16.66
N PHE A 51 0.38 -9.22 -17.45
CA PHE A 51 0.37 -9.86 -18.76
C PHE A 51 0.21 -8.76 -19.81
N GLU A 52 1.32 -8.39 -20.43
CA GLU A 52 1.44 -7.18 -21.22
C GLU A 52 1.57 -7.52 -22.71
N PRO A 53 0.53 -7.26 -23.52
CA PRO A 53 0.56 -7.59 -24.93
C PRO A 53 1.56 -6.69 -25.65
N GLN A 54 2.39 -7.31 -26.48
CA GLN A 54 3.35 -6.67 -27.36
C GLN A 54 2.99 -6.98 -28.82
N PRO A 55 3.58 -6.27 -29.81
CA PRO A 55 3.38 -6.58 -31.22
C PRO A 55 3.67 -8.05 -31.57
N GLU A 56 4.72 -8.62 -30.96
CA GLU A 56 5.25 -9.95 -31.29
C GLU A 56 4.97 -11.01 -30.21
N GLY A 57 4.09 -10.72 -29.25
CA GLY A 57 3.78 -11.68 -28.19
C GLY A 57 3.20 -11.05 -26.93
N LEU A 58 3.52 -11.65 -25.80
CA LEU A 58 3.04 -11.23 -24.49
C LEU A 58 4.21 -11.31 -23.49
N ILE A 59 4.50 -10.20 -22.82
CA ILE A 59 5.49 -10.16 -21.74
C ILE A 59 4.77 -10.37 -20.41
N VAL A 60 5.26 -11.30 -19.60
CA VAL A 60 4.78 -11.52 -18.24
C VAL A 60 5.79 -10.91 -17.27
N ARG A 61 5.36 -9.92 -16.49
CA ARG A 61 6.16 -9.29 -15.44
C ARG A 61 5.52 -9.51 -14.08
N VAL A 62 6.32 -9.62 -13.04
CA VAL A 62 5.84 -9.70 -11.65
C VAL A 62 6.41 -8.55 -10.85
N ARG A 63 5.64 -8.08 -9.87
CA ARG A 63 6.12 -7.17 -8.84
C ARG A 63 6.42 -7.95 -7.57
N VAL A 64 7.69 -7.98 -7.17
CA VAL A 64 8.14 -8.57 -5.89
C VAL A 64 8.89 -7.50 -5.12
N ASP A 65 8.57 -7.28 -3.85
CA ASP A 65 9.19 -6.26 -2.99
C ASP A 65 9.27 -4.86 -3.65
N GLY A 66 8.22 -4.50 -4.40
CA GLY A 66 8.11 -3.21 -5.08
C GLY A 66 8.75 -3.12 -6.47
N ALA A 67 9.69 -4.02 -6.82
CA ALA A 67 10.37 -4.02 -8.11
C ALA A 67 9.66 -4.88 -9.16
N MET A 68 9.63 -4.38 -10.39
CA MET A 68 9.10 -5.10 -11.56
C MET A 68 10.20 -5.95 -12.20
N THR A 69 9.94 -7.24 -12.40
CA THR A 69 10.86 -8.16 -13.07
C THR A 69 10.13 -8.92 -14.18
N THR A 70 10.74 -9.00 -15.37
CA THR A 70 10.24 -9.88 -16.44
C THR A 70 10.54 -11.33 -16.08
N VAL A 71 9.51 -12.17 -16.07
CA VAL A 71 9.63 -13.60 -15.69
C VAL A 71 9.41 -14.53 -16.86
N LYS A 72 8.66 -14.11 -17.89
CA LYS A 72 8.39 -14.94 -19.05
C LYS A 72 8.04 -14.09 -20.27
N GLU A 73 8.46 -14.55 -21.44
CA GLU A 73 7.98 -14.07 -22.72
C GLU A 73 7.16 -15.18 -23.37
N VAL A 74 5.97 -14.84 -23.85
CA VAL A 74 5.02 -15.78 -24.44
C VAL A 74 4.89 -15.45 -25.93
N PRO A 75 5.12 -16.43 -26.83
CA PRO A 75 4.99 -16.21 -28.27
C PRO A 75 3.58 -15.77 -28.68
N ASP A 76 3.47 -14.96 -29.74
CA ASP A 76 2.18 -14.42 -30.22
C ASP A 76 1.10 -15.48 -30.44
N ARG A 77 1.46 -16.65 -30.99
CA ARG A 77 0.55 -17.79 -31.20
C ARG A 77 -0.14 -18.29 -29.92
N MET A 78 0.44 -18.06 -28.74
CA MET A 78 -0.09 -18.49 -27.44
C MET A 78 -0.78 -17.36 -26.67
N LYS A 79 -0.61 -16.10 -27.08
CA LYS A 79 -1.12 -14.91 -26.40
C LYS A 79 -2.61 -15.00 -26.08
N GLY A 80 -3.43 -15.31 -27.07
CA GLY A 80 -4.89 -15.40 -26.90
C GLY A 80 -5.31 -16.47 -25.89
N ASN A 81 -4.67 -17.64 -25.94
CA ASN A 81 -4.99 -18.75 -25.05
C ASN A 81 -4.61 -18.44 -23.59
N VAL A 82 -3.48 -17.76 -23.37
CA VAL A 82 -3.06 -17.31 -22.04
C VAL A 82 -4.04 -16.31 -21.44
N LEU A 83 -4.40 -15.28 -22.20
CA LEU A 83 -5.35 -14.24 -21.74
C LEU A 83 -6.74 -14.85 -21.46
N ASN A 84 -7.23 -15.73 -22.34
CA ASN A 84 -8.50 -16.41 -22.15
C ASN A 84 -8.51 -17.31 -20.91
N ARG A 85 -7.41 -18.03 -20.64
CA ARG A 85 -7.29 -18.86 -19.42
C ARG A 85 -7.47 -18.01 -18.16
N ILE A 86 -6.85 -16.83 -18.10
CA ILE A 86 -6.97 -15.93 -16.95
C ILE A 86 -8.40 -15.40 -16.83
N LYS A 87 -9.02 -14.98 -17.94
CA LYS A 87 -10.42 -14.52 -17.97
C LYS A 87 -11.37 -15.60 -17.45
N VAL A 88 -11.20 -16.84 -17.90
CA VAL A 88 -11.99 -18.00 -17.44
C VAL A 88 -11.83 -18.24 -15.94
N LEU A 89 -10.61 -18.21 -15.41
CA LEU A 89 -10.38 -18.35 -13.97
C LEU A 89 -11.12 -17.27 -13.18
N SER A 90 -11.05 -16.03 -13.64
CA SER A 90 -11.66 -14.87 -13.00
C SER A 90 -13.16 -14.69 -13.22
N GLY A 91 -13.80 -15.57 -13.98
CA GLY A 91 -15.23 -15.47 -14.31
C GLY A 91 -15.59 -14.36 -15.31
N MET A 92 -14.63 -13.86 -16.09
CA MET A 92 -14.85 -12.84 -17.12
C MET A 92 -15.37 -13.44 -18.43
N ASP A 93 -16.01 -12.60 -19.24
CA ASP A 93 -16.52 -12.97 -20.57
C ASP A 93 -15.38 -12.93 -21.61
N ILE A 94 -14.98 -14.10 -22.09
CA ILE A 94 -13.92 -14.26 -23.11
C ILE A 94 -14.29 -13.66 -24.46
N THR A 95 -15.58 -13.51 -24.77
CA THR A 95 -16.04 -12.95 -26.05
C THR A 95 -15.93 -11.43 -26.10
N LYS A 96 -15.81 -10.78 -24.93
CA LYS A 96 -15.72 -9.32 -24.79
C LYS A 96 -14.27 -8.89 -24.54
N SER A 97 -13.50 -8.65 -25.59
CA SER A 97 -12.11 -8.17 -25.47
C SER A 97 -11.93 -6.65 -25.65
N ARG A 98 -13.01 -5.95 -26.03
CA ARG A 98 -12.99 -4.51 -26.36
C ARG A 98 -13.51 -3.59 -25.25
N ILE A 99 -13.84 -4.15 -24.09
CA ILE A 99 -14.28 -3.39 -22.92
C ILE A 99 -13.43 -3.79 -21.71
N PRO A 100 -13.17 -2.87 -20.76
CA PRO A 100 -12.56 -3.23 -19.49
C PRO A 100 -13.39 -4.26 -18.74
N GLN A 101 -12.73 -5.24 -18.10
CA GLN A 101 -13.39 -6.24 -17.26
C GLN A 101 -12.62 -6.42 -15.95
N SER A 102 -13.33 -6.74 -14.89
CA SER A 102 -12.78 -7.12 -13.59
C SER A 102 -13.39 -8.43 -13.12
N GLY A 103 -12.62 -9.18 -12.32
CA GLY A 103 -13.03 -10.47 -11.79
C GLY A 103 -12.07 -10.89 -10.69
N PHE A 104 -12.30 -12.06 -10.11
CA PHE A 104 -11.39 -12.62 -9.12
C PHE A 104 -11.46 -14.13 -9.14
N PHE A 105 -10.45 -14.78 -8.56
CA PHE A 105 -10.47 -16.21 -8.30
C PHE A 105 -9.65 -16.52 -7.05
N LYS A 106 -9.81 -17.72 -6.50
CA LYS A 106 -9.07 -18.16 -5.33
C LYS A 106 -8.08 -19.25 -5.72
N MET A 107 -6.96 -19.28 -5.00
CA MET A 107 -5.92 -20.27 -5.15
C MET A 107 -5.47 -20.76 -3.78
N MET A 108 -5.23 -22.06 -3.68
CA MET A 108 -4.58 -22.70 -2.54
C MET A 108 -3.11 -22.91 -2.87
N ALA A 109 -2.21 -22.33 -2.09
CA ALA A 109 -0.77 -22.61 -2.13
C ALA A 109 -0.35 -23.20 -0.79
N GLY A 110 -0.23 -24.52 -0.72
CA GLY A 110 -0.13 -25.25 0.56
C GLY A 110 -1.40 -25.02 1.40
N GLU A 111 -1.24 -24.58 2.65
CA GLU A 111 -2.36 -24.22 3.53
C GLU A 111 -2.86 -22.78 3.33
N ARG A 112 -2.17 -21.97 2.51
CA ARG A 112 -2.51 -20.56 2.34
C ARG A 112 -3.61 -20.38 1.31
N ARG A 113 -4.74 -19.81 1.75
CA ARG A 113 -5.79 -19.28 0.87
C ARG A 113 -5.36 -17.93 0.32
N ILE A 114 -5.34 -17.81 -1.00
CA ILE A 114 -4.93 -16.61 -1.71
C ILE A 114 -6.06 -16.21 -2.63
N GLU A 115 -6.41 -14.93 -2.61
CA GLU A 115 -7.43 -14.35 -3.48
C GLU A 115 -6.71 -13.50 -4.53
N LEU A 116 -7.08 -13.65 -5.79
CA LEU A 116 -6.44 -12.97 -6.91
C LEU A 116 -7.47 -12.13 -7.63
N TYR A 117 -7.32 -10.81 -7.59
CA TYR A 117 -8.15 -9.88 -8.36
C TYR A 117 -7.56 -9.67 -9.74
N VAL A 118 -8.39 -9.75 -10.77
CA VAL A 118 -7.96 -9.67 -12.16
C VAL A 118 -8.63 -8.47 -12.80
N TYR A 119 -7.85 -7.70 -13.54
CA TYR A 119 -8.31 -6.54 -14.31
C TYR A 119 -7.82 -6.70 -15.75
N ALA A 120 -8.73 -6.68 -16.71
CA ALA A 120 -8.44 -6.71 -18.14
C ALA A 120 -8.74 -5.34 -18.75
N LEU A 121 -7.77 -4.78 -19.46
CA LEU A 121 -7.86 -3.49 -20.15
C LEU A 121 -7.57 -3.70 -21.65
N PRO A 122 -8.47 -3.29 -22.57
CA PRO A 122 -8.18 -3.32 -24.00
C PRO A 122 -7.02 -2.37 -24.35
N THR A 123 -6.05 -2.85 -25.12
CA THR A 123 -4.91 -2.05 -25.61
C THR A 123 -4.70 -2.26 -27.11
N LEU A 124 -3.69 -1.60 -27.69
CA LEU A 124 -3.39 -1.68 -29.12
C LEU A 124 -3.07 -3.11 -29.61
N TYR A 125 -2.38 -3.91 -28.80
CA TYR A 125 -1.87 -5.24 -29.21
C TYR A 125 -2.61 -6.42 -28.56
N GLY A 126 -3.73 -6.14 -27.87
CA GLY A 126 -4.53 -7.14 -27.15
C GLY A 126 -5.02 -6.62 -25.80
N GLU A 127 -5.58 -7.50 -24.97
CA GLU A 127 -5.93 -7.16 -23.59
C GLU A 127 -4.66 -7.18 -22.72
N CYS A 128 -4.41 -6.10 -21.99
CA CYS A 128 -3.46 -6.09 -20.88
C CYS A 128 -4.19 -6.60 -19.64
N ILE A 129 -3.69 -7.68 -19.04
CA ILE A 129 -4.27 -8.26 -17.83
C ILE A 129 -3.34 -8.03 -16.65
N THR A 130 -3.87 -7.46 -15.57
CA THR A 130 -3.18 -7.34 -14.29
C THR A 130 -3.86 -8.21 -13.26
N VAL A 131 -3.10 -9.09 -12.61
CA VAL A 131 -3.54 -9.92 -11.49
C VAL A 131 -2.91 -9.37 -10.20
N LYS A 132 -3.74 -8.91 -9.27
CA LYS A 132 -3.31 -8.47 -7.94
C LYS A 132 -3.47 -9.59 -6.94
N VAL A 133 -2.36 -9.97 -6.30
CA VAL A 133 -2.33 -11.07 -5.34
C VAL A 133 -2.69 -10.54 -3.95
N GLN A 134 -3.71 -11.13 -3.35
CA GLN A 134 -4.13 -10.89 -1.98
C GLN A 134 -3.87 -12.15 -1.15
N TYR A 135 -2.74 -12.16 -0.46
CA TYR A 135 -2.44 -13.16 0.55
C TYR A 135 -3.42 -12.99 1.71
N LYS A 136 -4.23 -13.99 2.07
CA LYS A 136 -4.99 -13.94 3.33
C LYS A 136 -4.03 -14.23 4.48
N GLN A 137 -3.23 -13.24 4.87
CA GLN A 137 -2.55 -13.24 6.16
C GLN A 137 -3.39 -12.45 7.15
N SER A 138 -3.44 -12.91 8.40
CA SER A 138 -3.94 -12.06 9.49
C SER A 138 -3.00 -10.86 9.60
N ALA A 139 -3.56 -9.66 9.70
CA ALA A 139 -2.78 -8.44 9.88
C ALA A 139 -2.20 -8.36 11.30
N THR A 140 -1.27 -9.27 11.64
CA THR A 140 -0.67 -9.41 12.98
C THR A 140 0.64 -8.63 13.14
N LEU A 141 1.01 -7.82 12.15
CA LEU A 141 2.22 -7.01 12.22
C LEU A 141 2.08 -5.97 13.33
N ARG A 142 2.95 -6.10 14.33
CA ARG A 142 3.03 -5.13 15.43
C ARG A 142 3.69 -3.85 14.93
N LEU A 143 3.35 -2.74 15.57
CA LEU A 143 3.85 -1.42 15.19
C LEU A 143 5.39 -1.33 15.23
N ASP A 144 6.03 -2.04 16.16
CA ASP A 144 7.50 -2.07 16.30
C ASP A 144 8.21 -2.93 15.23
N GLN A 145 7.47 -3.73 14.47
CA GLN A 145 7.99 -4.51 13.35
C GLN A 145 7.94 -3.75 12.01
N LEU A 146 7.36 -2.54 11.99
CA LEU A 146 7.20 -1.77 10.75
C LEU A 146 8.45 -0.98 10.34
N GLY A 147 9.52 -1.00 11.15
CA GLY A 147 10.77 -0.32 10.81
C GLY A 147 10.78 1.18 11.13
N MET A 148 9.93 1.63 12.05
CA MET A 148 10.03 2.96 12.64
C MET A 148 11.34 3.08 13.43
N SER A 149 12.01 4.23 13.35
CA SER A 149 13.14 4.50 14.25
C SER A 149 12.65 4.58 15.70
N PRO A 150 13.50 4.27 16.71
CA PRO A 150 13.08 4.30 18.12
C PRO A 150 12.44 5.63 18.54
N ALA A 151 12.96 6.75 18.02
CA ALA A 151 12.42 8.08 18.26
C ALA A 151 11.00 8.25 17.68
N VAL A 152 10.79 7.88 16.41
CA VAL A 152 9.48 7.95 15.75
C VAL A 152 8.48 7.03 16.43
N LEU A 153 8.86 5.79 16.72
CA LEU A 153 7.99 4.81 17.37
C LEU A 153 7.53 5.28 18.76
N THR A 154 8.44 5.82 19.57
CA THR A 154 8.13 6.33 20.90
C THR A 154 7.17 7.51 20.83
N SER A 155 7.44 8.47 19.95
CA SER A 155 6.59 9.63 19.72
C SER A 155 5.20 9.24 19.18
N TYR A 156 5.14 8.27 18.26
CA TYR A 156 3.89 7.80 17.69
C TYR A 156 3.04 7.03 18.71
N ARG A 157 3.65 6.16 19.54
CA ARG A 157 2.96 5.51 20.66
C ARG A 157 2.39 6.50 21.66
N LYS A 158 3.14 7.55 21.98
CA LYS A 158 2.65 8.65 22.83
C LYS A 158 1.47 9.38 22.20
N ALA A 159 1.43 9.50 20.87
CA ALA A 159 0.25 10.04 20.20
C ALA A 159 -0.94 9.09 20.30
N LEU A 160 -0.73 7.79 20.02
CA LEU A 160 -1.77 6.75 20.06
C LEU A 160 -2.42 6.56 21.44
N SER A 161 -1.71 6.92 22.53
CA SER A 161 -2.28 6.87 23.88
C SER A 161 -3.42 7.88 24.08
N ARG A 162 -3.54 8.92 23.23
CA ARG A 162 -4.69 9.84 23.25
C ARG A 162 -5.98 9.09 22.88
N THR A 163 -7.06 9.35 23.60
CA THR A 163 -8.34 8.62 23.42
C THR A 163 -9.18 9.11 22.25
N ALA A 164 -8.82 10.25 21.65
CA ALA A 164 -9.57 10.85 20.56
C ALA A 164 -8.67 11.58 19.56
N GLY A 165 -9.23 11.80 18.37
CA GLY A 165 -8.63 12.58 17.29
C GLY A 165 -8.31 11.77 16.04
N LEU A 166 -7.89 12.49 15.01
CA LEU A 166 -7.54 11.99 13.69
C LEU A 166 -6.07 11.53 13.66
N TYR A 167 -5.86 10.28 13.29
CA TYR A 167 -4.58 9.67 12.98
C TYR A 167 -4.51 9.44 11.48
N LEU A 168 -3.87 10.38 10.77
CA LEU A 168 -3.80 10.35 9.31
C LEU A 168 -2.49 9.69 8.88
N VAL A 169 -2.57 8.63 8.06
CA VAL A 169 -1.39 8.00 7.47
C VAL A 169 -1.34 8.30 5.97
N THR A 170 -0.22 8.84 5.52
CA THR A 170 -0.06 9.43 4.20
C THR A 170 1.13 8.88 3.43
N GLY A 171 1.09 9.03 2.11
CA GLY A 171 2.11 8.57 1.18
C GLY A 171 1.50 8.07 -0.13
N PRO A 172 2.31 7.67 -1.12
CA PRO A 172 1.82 7.18 -2.41
C PRO A 172 1.13 5.80 -2.29
N PRO A 173 0.47 5.32 -3.37
CA PRO A 173 0.03 3.94 -3.45
C PRO A 173 1.18 2.97 -3.17
N GLY A 174 0.89 1.88 -2.44
CA GLY A 174 1.91 0.88 -2.12
C GLY A 174 2.86 1.25 -0.97
N SER A 175 2.80 2.46 -0.40
CA SER A 175 3.74 2.88 0.67
C SER A 175 3.53 2.19 2.03
N GLY A 176 2.60 1.25 2.16
CA GLY A 176 2.34 0.53 3.42
C GLY A 176 1.35 1.20 4.38
N LYS A 177 0.65 2.27 3.97
CA LYS A 177 -0.28 3.03 4.83
C LYS A 177 -1.26 2.17 5.63
N ARG A 178 -1.91 1.21 4.95
CA ARG A 178 -2.90 0.30 5.56
C ARG A 178 -2.25 -0.58 6.64
N THR A 179 -1.06 -1.11 6.37
CA THR A 179 -0.31 -1.93 7.33
C THR A 179 -0.02 -1.14 8.60
N THR A 180 0.41 0.12 8.45
CA THR A 180 0.64 1.00 9.60
C THR A 180 -0.62 1.28 10.38
N ILE A 181 -1.74 1.61 9.72
CA ILE A 181 -3.03 1.82 10.40
C ILE A 181 -3.48 0.56 11.14
N TYR A 182 -3.39 -0.61 10.52
CA TYR A 182 -3.81 -1.86 11.15
C TYR A 182 -2.96 -2.15 12.40
N GLY A 183 -1.64 -1.96 12.32
CA GLY A 183 -0.75 -2.03 13.48
C GLY A 183 -1.12 -1.02 14.57
N SER A 184 -1.45 0.21 14.20
CA SER A 184 -1.88 1.26 15.14
C SER A 184 -3.21 0.93 15.81
N ILE A 185 -4.18 0.38 15.07
CA ILE A 185 -5.49 -0.03 15.62
C ILE A 185 -5.29 -1.17 16.61
N LEU A 186 -4.51 -2.20 16.26
CA LEU A 186 -4.23 -3.31 17.17
C LEU A 186 -3.49 -2.89 18.44
N GLU A 187 -2.63 -1.87 18.36
CA GLU A 187 -1.93 -1.31 19.52
C GLU A 187 -2.91 -0.64 20.52
N VAL A 188 -4.00 -0.04 20.04
CA VAL A 188 -4.95 0.71 20.88
C VAL A 188 -6.23 -0.07 21.21
N LEU A 189 -6.57 -1.09 20.43
CA LEU A 189 -7.82 -1.82 20.53
C LEU A 189 -7.87 -2.65 21.81
N LYS A 190 -8.97 -2.54 22.56
CA LYS A 190 -9.25 -3.34 23.76
C LYS A 190 -10.54 -4.14 23.56
N PRO A 191 -10.72 -5.28 24.25
CA PRO A 191 -11.91 -6.12 24.10
C PRO A 191 -13.25 -5.42 24.38
N ASN A 192 -13.25 -4.35 25.16
CA ASN A 192 -14.44 -3.57 25.53
C ASN A 192 -14.69 -2.35 24.62
N MET A 193 -13.99 -2.24 23.48
CA MET A 193 -14.12 -1.13 22.55
C MET A 193 -14.84 -1.58 21.27
N LEU A 194 -15.74 -0.75 20.76
CA LEU A 194 -16.32 -0.92 19.44
C LEU A 194 -15.37 -0.36 18.38
N ALA A 195 -14.83 -1.24 17.54
CA ALA A 195 -14.02 -0.85 16.39
C ALA A 195 -14.75 -1.15 15.08
N MET A 196 -14.87 -0.12 14.24
CA MET A 196 -15.55 -0.22 12.95
C MET A 196 -14.74 0.46 11.85
N GLY A 197 -14.78 -0.06 10.63
CA GLY A 197 -14.14 0.57 9.50
C GLY A 197 -14.86 0.39 8.18
N PHE A 198 -14.69 1.37 7.31
CA PHE A 198 -15.23 1.38 5.97
C PHE A 198 -14.13 1.74 4.98
N ASP A 199 -13.74 0.78 4.14
CA ASP A 199 -12.63 0.90 3.19
C ASP A 199 -13.06 0.33 1.84
N PRO A 200 -12.93 1.08 0.72
CA PRO A 200 -13.18 0.56 -0.62
C PRO A 200 -12.41 -0.73 -0.94
N VAL A 201 -11.28 -0.95 -0.27
CA VAL A 201 -10.44 -2.14 -0.48
C VAL A 201 -10.07 -2.77 0.87
N ILE A 202 -10.78 -3.81 1.29
CA ILE A 202 -10.38 -4.63 2.44
C ILE A 202 -9.32 -5.64 1.99
N LYS A 203 -8.05 -5.40 2.36
CA LYS A 203 -6.95 -6.34 2.07
C LYS A 203 -6.86 -7.50 3.07
N TYR A 204 -7.15 -7.24 4.33
CA TYR A 204 -7.08 -8.24 5.39
C TYR A 204 -8.19 -7.96 6.40
N GLU A 205 -8.69 -9.01 7.02
CA GLU A 205 -9.55 -8.90 8.19
C GLU A 205 -8.69 -8.54 9.41
N LEU A 206 -9.12 -7.52 10.15
CA LEU A 206 -8.50 -7.09 11.38
C LEU A 206 -9.26 -7.69 12.57
N PRO A 207 -8.64 -8.58 13.37
CA PRO A 207 -9.30 -9.19 14.51
C PRO A 207 -9.86 -8.14 15.48
N GLY A 208 -11.09 -8.34 15.93
CA GLY A 208 -11.76 -7.44 16.87
C GLY A 208 -12.36 -6.17 16.24
N MET A 209 -12.38 -6.07 14.91
CA MET A 209 -12.91 -4.92 14.19
C MET A 209 -13.96 -5.33 13.15
N ILE A 210 -15.08 -4.62 13.12
CA ILE A 210 -16.12 -4.78 12.09
C ILE A 210 -15.69 -3.99 10.86
N GLN A 211 -15.61 -4.64 9.69
CA GLN A 211 -15.17 -3.99 8.45
C GLN A 211 -16.22 -4.10 7.36
N GLY A 212 -16.53 -2.96 6.74
CA GLY A 212 -17.39 -2.85 5.56
C GLY A 212 -16.64 -2.27 4.37
N LYS A 213 -17.18 -2.52 3.18
CA LYS A 213 -16.76 -1.89 1.92
C LYS A 213 -18.01 -1.57 1.08
N PRO A 214 -17.97 -0.55 0.22
CA PRO A 214 -19.02 -0.33 -0.78
C PRO A 214 -19.12 -1.54 -1.72
N GLU A 215 -20.34 -1.88 -2.11
CA GLU A 215 -20.59 -2.78 -3.24
C GLU A 215 -20.58 -2.00 -4.56
N ASP A 216 -20.28 -2.67 -5.67
CA ASP A 216 -20.16 -2.03 -7.00
C ASP A 216 -21.43 -1.30 -7.46
N ARG A 217 -22.59 -1.58 -6.85
CA ARG A 217 -23.89 -0.96 -7.13
C ARG A 217 -24.54 -0.35 -5.88
N SER A 218 -23.77 0.25 -4.99
CA SER A 218 -24.34 0.90 -3.80
C SER A 218 -25.17 2.14 -4.17
N GLU A 219 -26.33 2.30 -3.53
CA GLU A 219 -27.21 3.48 -3.67
C GLU A 219 -26.77 4.66 -2.79
N PHE A 220 -25.62 4.55 -2.13
CA PHE A 220 -25.05 5.57 -1.26
C PHE A 220 -23.60 5.86 -1.65
N THR A 221 -23.16 7.07 -1.34
CA THR A 221 -21.80 7.58 -1.51
C THR A 221 -20.89 7.16 -0.36
N PHE A 222 -19.58 7.19 -0.57
CA PHE A 222 -18.61 6.89 0.50
C PHE A 222 -18.74 7.86 1.69
N ALA A 223 -19.03 9.13 1.44
CA ALA A 223 -19.27 10.13 2.50
C ALA A 223 -20.50 9.80 3.35
N GLU A 224 -21.61 9.36 2.75
CA GLU A 224 -22.80 8.92 3.49
C GLU A 224 -22.51 7.69 4.36
N ALA A 225 -21.70 6.76 3.85
CA ALA A 225 -21.27 5.60 4.63
C ALA A 225 -20.38 5.99 5.82
N ILE A 226 -19.47 6.97 5.66
CA ILE A 226 -18.67 7.51 6.77
C ILE A 226 -19.58 8.09 7.85
N LEU A 227 -20.59 8.89 7.46
CA LEU A 227 -21.55 9.47 8.39
C LEU A 227 -22.35 8.38 9.13
N SER A 228 -22.82 7.36 8.42
CA SER A 228 -23.54 6.22 9.00
C SER A 228 -22.66 5.40 9.96
N LEU A 229 -21.39 5.18 9.61
CA LEU A 229 -20.41 4.53 10.50
C LEU A 229 -20.28 5.29 11.83
N PHE A 230 -20.27 6.62 11.79
CA PHE A 230 -20.17 7.43 13.00
C PHE A 230 -21.44 7.45 13.85
N GLN A 231 -22.62 7.16 13.28
CA GLN A 231 -23.87 6.97 14.04
C GLN A 231 -23.87 5.68 14.86
N GLN A 232 -22.98 4.73 14.55
CA GLN A 232 -22.78 3.52 15.36
C GLN A 232 -21.94 3.79 16.62
N GLU A 233 -21.47 5.02 16.82
CA GLU A 233 -20.65 5.44 17.96
C GLU A 233 -19.41 4.57 18.24
N PRO A 234 -18.57 4.24 17.24
CA PRO A 234 -17.38 3.46 17.49
C PRO A 234 -16.34 4.23 18.33
N ASP A 235 -15.67 3.53 19.24
CA ASP A 235 -14.50 4.02 19.98
C ASP A 235 -13.28 4.20 19.05
N VAL A 236 -13.17 3.30 18.06
CA VAL A 236 -12.15 3.31 17.01
C VAL A 236 -12.81 3.22 15.64
N ALA A 237 -12.65 4.25 14.83
CA ALA A 237 -13.09 4.27 13.45
C ALA A 237 -11.90 4.18 12.49
N TYR A 238 -12.07 3.43 11.40
CA TYR A 238 -11.14 3.43 10.28
C TYR A 238 -11.85 3.81 9.00
N ILE A 239 -11.40 4.89 8.38
CA ILE A 239 -11.86 5.33 7.08
C ILE A 239 -10.77 5.01 6.05
N GLY A 240 -11.17 4.62 4.84
CA GLY A 240 -10.27 4.39 3.71
C GLY A 240 -9.43 5.62 3.29
N ASP A 241 -9.14 5.74 1.99
CA ASP A 241 -8.47 6.95 1.51
C ASP A 241 -9.49 8.12 1.45
N ILE A 242 -9.12 9.28 1.98
CA ILE A 242 -9.86 10.54 1.80
C ILE A 242 -9.48 11.12 0.44
N LEU A 243 -10.46 11.28 -0.44
CA LEU A 243 -10.26 11.67 -1.84
C LEU A 243 -10.86 13.03 -2.19
N ASN A 244 -11.91 13.46 -1.49
CA ASN A 244 -12.64 14.68 -1.82
C ASN A 244 -13.17 15.43 -0.59
N GLU A 245 -13.74 16.62 -0.83
CA GLU A 245 -14.32 17.50 0.19
C GLU A 245 -15.37 16.82 1.07
N GLN A 246 -16.30 16.05 0.48
CA GLN A 246 -17.39 15.44 1.23
C GLN A 246 -16.87 14.41 2.23
N GLU A 247 -15.91 13.59 1.80
CA GLU A 247 -15.24 12.59 2.63
C GLU A 247 -14.37 13.22 3.71
N ALA A 248 -13.65 14.30 3.38
CA ALA A 248 -12.83 15.05 4.33
C ALA A 248 -13.71 15.67 5.43
N ARG A 249 -14.81 16.35 5.06
CA ARG A 249 -15.77 16.92 6.00
C ARG A 249 -16.41 15.87 6.88
N ALA A 250 -16.85 14.74 6.31
CA ALA A 250 -17.45 13.65 7.07
C ALA A 250 -16.44 13.06 8.07
N THR A 251 -15.22 12.79 7.63
CA THR A 251 -14.15 12.22 8.46
C THR A 251 -13.77 13.14 9.62
N ILE A 252 -13.54 14.43 9.35
CA ILE A 252 -13.14 15.42 10.36
C ILE A 252 -14.27 15.65 11.37
N SER A 253 -15.53 15.69 10.91
CA SER A 253 -16.69 15.84 11.82
C SER A 253 -16.76 14.69 12.82
N GLY A 254 -16.49 13.45 12.37
CA GLY A 254 -16.43 12.30 13.28
C GLY A 254 -15.18 12.27 14.17
N ALA A 255 -14.05 12.82 13.70
CA ALA A 255 -12.80 12.90 14.47
C ALA A 255 -12.81 13.98 15.56
N PHE A 256 -13.65 15.00 15.42
CA PHE A 256 -13.89 15.99 16.48
C PHE A 256 -14.58 15.38 17.71
N ALA A 257 -15.22 14.22 17.56
CA ALA A 257 -15.83 13.48 18.67
C ALA A 257 -14.77 12.76 19.54
N ARG A 258 -15.19 12.27 20.72
CA ARG A 258 -14.33 11.55 21.69
C ARG A 258 -13.94 10.12 21.24
N ARG A 259 -13.44 9.95 20.01
CA ARG A 259 -13.05 8.66 19.43
C ARG A 259 -11.78 8.76 18.60
N ARG A 260 -11.06 7.65 18.43
CA ARG A 260 -9.90 7.59 17.54
C ARG A 260 -10.38 7.35 16.11
N VAL A 261 -10.00 8.23 15.19
CA VAL A 261 -10.31 8.07 13.77
C VAL A 261 -9.02 7.88 13.01
N PHE A 262 -8.85 6.72 12.38
CA PHE A 262 -7.73 6.43 11.49
C PHE A 262 -8.18 6.63 10.06
N ALA A 263 -7.39 7.34 9.26
CA ALA A 263 -7.69 7.54 7.85
C ALA A 263 -6.43 7.53 6.99
N ARG A 264 -6.58 7.27 5.70
CA ARG A 264 -5.49 7.34 4.72
C ARG A 264 -5.64 8.52 3.78
N MET A 265 -4.52 9.01 3.27
CA MET A 265 -4.52 10.01 2.21
C MET A 265 -3.26 9.87 1.35
N THR A 266 -3.32 10.32 0.10
CA THR A 266 -2.11 10.49 -0.71
C THR A 266 -1.58 11.90 -0.53
N ALA A 267 -0.35 12.02 -0.04
CA ALA A 267 0.35 13.29 0.12
C ALA A 267 1.86 13.04 0.16
N ASN A 268 2.64 14.05 -0.23
CA ASN A 268 4.09 13.92 -0.31
C ASN A 268 4.77 14.06 1.05
N ASP A 269 4.22 14.86 1.96
CA ASP A 269 4.70 15.09 3.32
C ASP A 269 3.54 15.35 4.28
N THR A 270 3.83 15.42 5.58
CA THR A 270 2.81 15.54 6.61
C THR A 270 2.10 16.90 6.63
N VAL A 271 2.81 18.00 6.33
CA VAL A 271 2.24 19.35 6.43
C VAL A 271 1.36 19.65 5.22
N ASN A 272 1.78 19.24 4.03
CA ASN A 272 0.95 19.32 2.83
C ASN A 272 -0.31 18.44 2.94
N ALA A 273 -0.26 17.30 3.63
CA ALA A 273 -1.48 16.52 3.88
C ALA A 273 -2.53 17.31 4.67
N ILE A 274 -2.10 18.07 5.68
CA ILE A 274 -2.97 18.96 6.46
C ILE A 274 -3.52 20.07 5.57
N GLN A 275 -2.66 20.70 4.77
CA GLN A 275 -3.07 21.77 3.85
C GLN A 275 -4.09 21.27 2.83
N ASN A 276 -3.89 20.08 2.24
CA ASN A 276 -4.81 19.49 1.28
C ASN A 276 -6.21 19.28 1.88
N ILE A 277 -6.32 18.86 3.14
CA ILE A 277 -7.61 18.73 3.83
C ILE A 277 -8.27 20.10 4.04
N VAL A 278 -7.47 21.14 4.35
CA VAL A 278 -7.98 22.52 4.45
C VAL A 278 -8.46 23.03 3.09
N ASP A 279 -7.71 22.76 2.02
CA ASP A 279 -8.06 23.14 0.64
C ASP A 279 -9.31 22.40 0.14
N MET A 280 -9.59 21.21 0.68
CA MET A 280 -10.86 20.48 0.52
C MET A 280 -12.03 21.12 1.29
N GLY A 281 -11.88 22.32 1.85
CA GLY A 281 -12.96 23.08 2.47
C GLY A 281 -13.15 22.85 3.97
N VAL A 282 -12.30 22.05 4.61
CA VAL A 282 -12.29 21.88 6.07
C VAL A 282 -11.71 23.13 6.73
N GLN A 283 -12.42 23.65 7.74
CA GLN A 283 -11.97 24.85 8.44
C GLN A 283 -10.66 24.58 9.21
N PRO A 284 -9.65 25.46 9.16
CA PRO A 284 -8.36 25.24 9.82
C PRO A 284 -8.46 24.94 11.32
N PHE A 285 -9.42 25.57 12.01
CA PHE A 285 -9.64 25.32 13.44
C PHE A 285 -10.14 23.89 13.72
N LEU A 286 -10.97 23.32 12.85
CA LEU A 286 -11.43 21.93 12.98
C LEU A 286 -10.26 20.97 12.75
N MET A 287 -9.42 21.28 11.77
CA MET A 287 -8.24 20.46 11.48
C MET A 287 -7.24 20.50 12.65
N ALA A 288 -6.94 21.69 13.19
CA ALA A 288 -6.06 21.88 14.34
C ALA A 288 -6.61 21.21 15.62
N ALA A 289 -7.93 21.25 15.83
CA ALA A 289 -8.58 20.65 17.01
C ALA A 289 -8.71 19.12 16.91
N SER A 290 -8.90 18.57 15.71
CA SER A 290 -9.14 17.14 15.52
C SER A 290 -7.86 16.34 15.31
N THR A 291 -6.78 16.92 14.80
CA THR A 291 -5.56 16.17 14.48
C THR A 291 -4.88 15.63 15.74
N ALA A 292 -4.61 14.33 15.79
CA ALA A 292 -3.81 13.68 16.83
C ALA A 292 -2.38 13.40 16.35
N ALA A 293 -2.23 12.90 15.13
CA ALA A 293 -0.94 12.70 14.47
C ALA A 293 -1.13 12.60 12.94
N VAL A 294 -0.14 13.08 12.20
CA VAL A 294 -0.03 12.82 10.75
C VAL A 294 1.30 12.12 10.50
N LEU A 295 1.25 10.92 9.93
CA LEU A 295 2.42 10.12 9.59
C LEU A 295 2.51 10.03 8.08
N ASN A 296 3.64 10.45 7.48
CA ASN A 296 3.95 10.20 6.08
C ASN A 296 4.95 9.06 5.98
N GLN A 297 4.80 8.19 4.98
CA GLN A 297 5.70 7.04 4.78
C GLN A 297 6.00 6.73 3.31
N ARG A 298 7.16 6.12 3.09
CA ARG A 298 7.59 5.44 1.85
C ARG A 298 8.13 4.06 2.18
N LEU A 299 8.11 3.15 1.19
CA LEU A 299 8.82 1.87 1.26
C LEU A 299 9.98 1.90 0.27
N LEU A 300 11.14 1.51 0.74
CA LEU A 300 12.38 1.38 -0.02
C LEU A 300 12.79 -0.09 -0.08
N GLN A 301 13.60 -0.45 -1.06
CA GLN A 301 14.21 -1.76 -1.10
C GLN A 301 15.23 -1.90 0.04
N ARG A 302 15.16 -3.02 0.76
CA ARG A 302 16.13 -3.30 1.84
C ARG A 302 17.35 -3.99 1.25
N LEU A 303 18.54 -3.48 1.56
CA LEU A 303 19.81 -4.09 1.18
C LEU A 303 19.91 -5.51 1.73
N CYS A 304 20.38 -6.42 0.88
CA CYS A 304 20.64 -7.80 1.28
C CYS A 304 21.74 -7.82 2.36
N PRO A 305 21.46 -8.39 3.55
CA PRO A 305 22.41 -8.38 4.66
C PRO A 305 23.67 -9.18 4.35
N SER A 306 23.60 -10.16 3.45
CA SER A 306 24.68 -11.08 3.10
C SER A 306 25.69 -10.51 2.10
N CYS A 307 25.33 -9.50 1.31
CA CYS A 307 26.19 -9.00 0.22
C CYS A 307 26.35 -7.48 0.16
N ARG A 308 25.70 -6.70 1.03
CA ARG A 308 25.90 -5.24 1.07
C ARG A 308 27.37 -4.88 1.26
N GLU A 309 27.83 -3.90 0.51
CA GLU A 309 29.22 -3.44 0.53
C GLU A 309 29.28 -1.98 0.99
N SER A 310 30.15 -1.66 1.94
CA SER A 310 30.32 -0.30 2.45
C SER A 310 31.25 0.53 1.57
N TYR A 311 30.95 1.82 1.44
CA TYR A 311 31.83 2.81 0.84
C TYR A 311 31.84 4.09 1.68
N ASP A 312 32.97 4.80 1.69
CA ASP A 312 33.11 6.05 2.44
C ASP A 312 32.35 7.18 1.72
N SER A 313 31.71 8.07 2.49
CA SER A 313 31.05 9.24 1.92
C SER A 313 32.10 10.26 1.44
N ASP A 314 32.01 10.68 0.17
CA ASP A 314 32.80 11.78 -0.37
C ASP A 314 32.10 13.15 -0.18
N GLU A 315 32.78 14.23 -0.59
CA GLU A 315 32.22 15.58 -0.51
C GLU A 315 30.98 15.78 -1.40
N ALA A 316 30.88 15.05 -2.52
CA ALA A 316 29.74 15.13 -3.43
C ALA A 316 28.47 14.57 -2.74
N ILE A 317 28.60 13.42 -2.09
CA ILE A 317 27.54 12.80 -1.29
C ILE A 317 27.12 13.72 -0.13
N GLN A 318 28.07 14.33 0.57
CA GLN A 318 27.75 15.27 1.65
C GLN A 318 26.91 16.46 1.15
N LYS A 319 27.27 17.01 -0.02
CA LYS A 319 26.54 18.11 -0.64
C LYS A 319 25.14 17.69 -1.11
N GLU A 320 25.00 16.51 -1.68
CA GLU A 320 23.73 15.95 -2.15
C GLU A 320 22.76 15.63 -0.99
N VAL A 321 23.30 15.04 0.08
CA VAL A 321 22.55 14.76 1.30
C VAL A 321 22.11 16.07 1.97
N GLY A 322 22.94 17.11 1.96
CA GLY A 322 22.60 18.40 2.55
C GLY A 322 22.32 18.33 4.07
N LEU A 323 22.87 17.32 4.75
CA LEU A 323 22.81 17.13 6.20
C LEU A 323 24.23 16.99 6.73
N LYS A 324 24.44 17.38 7.99
CA LYS A 324 25.72 17.19 8.66
C LYS A 324 25.91 15.70 8.98
N LEU A 325 26.82 15.05 8.27
CA LEU A 325 27.16 13.64 8.48
C LEU A 325 28.25 13.46 9.55
N PRO A 326 28.32 12.28 10.20
CA PRO A 326 29.45 11.92 11.05
C PRO A 326 30.79 11.93 10.28
N PRO A 327 31.93 12.25 10.92
CA PRO A 327 33.23 12.43 10.26
C PRO A 327 33.83 11.17 9.60
N ASN A 328 33.16 10.02 9.63
CA ASN A 328 33.52 8.79 8.91
C ASN A 328 32.24 8.08 8.44
N ALA A 329 31.28 8.85 7.92
CA ALA A 329 30.02 8.30 7.46
C ALA A 329 30.27 7.32 6.32
N ARG A 330 29.75 6.10 6.50
CA ARG A 330 29.77 5.05 5.48
C ARG A 330 28.37 4.79 5.00
N PHE A 331 28.24 4.67 3.69
CA PHE A 331 27.02 4.23 3.04
C PHE A 331 27.23 2.82 2.49
N PHE A 332 26.14 2.23 2.02
CA PHE A 332 26.14 0.86 1.52
C PHE A 332 25.52 0.81 0.13
N LYS A 333 26.10 -0.02 -0.73
CA LYS A 333 25.61 -0.28 -2.09
C LYS A 333 25.20 -1.75 -2.25
N ALA A 334 24.31 -1.99 -3.20
CA ALA A 334 23.87 -3.32 -3.60
C ALA A 334 24.96 -4.01 -4.42
N ARG A 335 25.28 -5.27 -4.09
CA ARG A 335 26.27 -6.09 -4.84
C ARG A 335 25.62 -7.25 -5.60
N GLY A 336 24.66 -7.92 -4.96
CA GLY A 336 24.09 -9.17 -5.47
C GLY A 336 24.84 -10.42 -4.97
N CYS A 337 24.07 -11.45 -4.61
CA CYS A 337 24.55 -12.79 -4.26
C CYS A 337 23.40 -13.80 -4.45
N ASP A 338 23.68 -15.09 -4.25
CA ASP A 338 22.67 -16.15 -4.41
C ASP A 338 21.46 -15.97 -3.48
N ALA A 339 21.68 -15.49 -2.25
CA ALA A 339 20.60 -15.29 -1.27
C ALA A 339 19.56 -14.26 -1.72
N CYS A 340 19.97 -13.24 -2.47
CA CYS A 340 19.08 -12.24 -3.06
C CYS A 340 18.86 -12.45 -4.56
N LYS A 341 19.25 -13.61 -5.11
CA LYS A 341 19.13 -13.93 -6.54
C LYS A 341 19.77 -12.86 -7.45
N GLY A 342 20.91 -12.31 -7.01
CA GLY A 342 21.67 -11.31 -7.76
C GLY A 342 21.15 -9.87 -7.69
N THR A 343 20.00 -9.59 -7.06
CA THR A 343 19.43 -8.22 -7.04
C THR A 343 20.19 -7.27 -6.12
N GLY A 344 20.80 -7.81 -5.05
CA GLY A 344 21.40 -7.01 -3.97
C GLY A 344 20.39 -6.54 -2.92
N TYR A 345 19.10 -6.87 -3.06
CA TYR A 345 18.01 -6.46 -2.16
C TYR A 345 17.20 -7.66 -1.67
N GLN A 346 16.65 -7.56 -0.46
CA GLN A 346 15.79 -8.58 0.12
C GLN A 346 14.78 -7.95 1.09
N GLY A 347 13.50 -7.95 0.71
CA GLY A 347 12.43 -7.30 1.47
C GLY A 347 12.46 -5.77 1.35
N VAL A 348 11.72 -5.13 2.25
CA VAL A 348 11.51 -3.67 2.24
C VAL A 348 11.89 -3.04 3.58
N VAL A 349 12.22 -1.75 3.54
CA VAL A 349 12.38 -0.90 4.71
C VAL A 349 11.53 0.35 4.52
N ALA A 350 10.75 0.72 5.54
CA ALA A 350 9.96 1.94 5.49
C ALA A 350 10.79 3.14 5.95
N ILE A 351 10.49 4.34 5.44
CA ILE A 351 10.94 5.61 6.01
C ILE A 351 9.73 6.44 6.45
N TYR A 352 9.89 7.21 7.52
CA TYR A 352 8.77 7.89 8.18
C TYR A 352 9.06 9.36 8.46
N GLU A 353 8.01 10.16 8.35
CA GLU A 353 7.94 11.52 8.85
C GLU A 353 6.70 11.62 9.73
N LEU A 354 6.86 12.10 10.97
CA LEU A 354 5.79 12.17 11.95
C LEU A 354 5.58 13.62 12.37
N TYR A 355 4.39 14.14 12.06
CA TYR A 355 3.90 15.41 12.57
C TYR A 355 3.01 15.20 13.78
N LEU A 356 3.35 15.88 14.86
CA LEU A 356 2.57 15.94 16.08
C LEU A 356 2.11 17.39 16.30
N PRO A 357 0.81 17.63 16.52
CA PRO A 357 0.31 18.97 16.77
C PRO A 357 0.77 19.48 18.14
N SER A 358 1.15 20.76 18.16
CA SER A 358 1.46 21.55 19.36
C SER A 358 0.61 22.80 19.40
N GLU A 359 0.60 23.52 20.53
CA GLU A 359 -0.15 24.77 20.65
C GLU A 359 0.26 25.79 19.58
N GLU A 360 1.56 25.93 19.32
CA GLU A 360 2.02 26.88 18.30
C GLU A 360 1.66 26.42 16.89
N LEU A 361 1.90 25.16 16.56
CA LEU A 361 1.55 24.64 15.24
C LEU A 361 0.06 24.80 14.98
N ASN A 362 -0.78 24.59 16.00
CA ASN A 362 -2.22 24.83 15.90
C ASN A 362 -2.55 26.32 15.69
N LYS A 363 -1.88 27.25 16.39
CA LYS A 363 -2.04 28.70 16.15
C LYS A 363 -1.64 29.08 14.73
N MET A 364 -0.54 28.52 14.22
CA MET A 364 -0.07 28.76 12.85
C MET A 364 -1.07 28.24 11.81
N LEU A 365 -1.61 27.04 12.02
CA LEU A 365 -2.65 26.47 11.14
C LEU A 365 -3.92 27.34 11.14
N VAL A 366 -4.40 27.76 12.32
CA VAL A 366 -5.57 28.65 12.43
C VAL A 366 -5.31 30.02 11.80
N GLY A 367 -4.10 30.56 11.98
CA GLY A 367 -3.64 31.79 11.37
C GLY A 367 -3.31 31.68 9.88
N LYS A 368 -3.49 30.49 9.26
CA LYS A 368 -3.20 30.21 7.85
C LYS A 368 -1.75 30.54 7.45
N ALA A 369 -0.81 30.27 8.34
CA ALA A 369 0.62 30.35 8.02
C ALA A 369 0.96 29.44 6.83
N SER A 370 1.99 29.79 6.08
CA SER A 370 2.40 28.99 4.92
C SER A 370 2.89 27.60 5.34
N VAL A 371 2.74 26.61 4.45
CA VAL A 371 3.27 25.25 4.64
C VAL A 371 4.75 25.27 5.00
N GLY A 372 5.53 26.18 4.42
CA GLY A 372 6.96 26.34 4.70
C GLY A 372 7.23 26.75 6.15
N GLU A 373 6.50 27.73 6.67
CA GLU A 373 6.64 28.20 8.06
C GLU A 373 6.24 27.11 9.05
N VAL A 374 5.11 26.45 8.82
CA VAL A 374 4.62 25.34 9.67
C VAL A 374 5.63 24.20 9.69
N ARG A 375 6.19 23.83 8.53
CA ARG A 375 7.22 22.80 8.43
C ARG A 375 8.49 23.17 9.18
N GLN A 376 8.98 24.40 9.00
CA GLN A 376 10.16 24.88 9.73
C GLN A 376 9.95 24.83 11.23
N ARG A 377 8.76 25.23 11.71
CA ARG A 377 8.41 25.15 13.12
C ARG A 377 8.36 23.70 13.61
N ALA A 378 7.71 22.80 12.86
CA ALA A 378 7.62 21.39 13.22
C ALA A 378 9.01 20.73 13.32
N VAL A 379 9.93 21.05 12.40
CA VAL A 379 11.33 20.57 12.46
C VAL A 379 12.04 21.09 13.71
N ARG A 380 11.86 22.37 14.08
CA ARG A 380 12.40 22.91 15.34
C ARG A 380 11.82 22.24 16.58
N GLU A 381 10.58 21.74 16.49
CA GLU A 381 9.91 20.97 17.56
C GLU A 381 10.26 19.47 17.53
N GLY A 382 11.19 19.04 16.66
CA GLY A 382 11.72 17.68 16.63
C GLY A 382 11.11 16.76 15.58
N LEU A 383 10.37 17.29 14.59
CA LEU A 383 9.96 16.53 13.41
C LEU A 383 11.20 16.05 12.64
N ILE A 384 11.31 14.74 12.49
CA ILE A 384 12.30 14.08 11.62
C ILE A 384 11.66 13.95 10.24
N SER A 385 12.25 14.59 9.23
CA SER A 385 11.74 14.50 7.86
C SER A 385 12.03 13.14 7.22
N LEU A 386 11.30 12.80 6.15
CA LEU A 386 11.55 11.58 5.38
C LEU A 386 13.01 11.48 4.94
N LYS A 387 13.61 12.61 4.53
CA LYS A 387 15.02 12.67 4.11
C LYS A 387 15.95 12.31 5.25
N VAL A 388 15.72 12.84 6.44
CA VAL A 388 16.57 12.56 7.62
C VAL A 388 16.43 11.10 8.04
N ASP A 389 15.21 10.57 8.17
CA ASP A 389 14.99 9.17 8.55
C ASP A 389 15.59 8.20 7.50
N GLY A 390 15.43 8.51 6.22
CA GLY A 390 16.03 7.75 5.12
C GLY A 390 17.56 7.75 5.14
N VAL A 391 18.20 8.91 5.31
CA VAL A 391 19.66 9.00 5.40
C VAL A 391 20.19 8.24 6.61
N LEU A 392 19.52 8.31 7.77
CA LEU A 392 19.90 7.51 8.94
C LEU A 392 19.83 6.01 8.67
N LYS A 393 18.82 5.55 7.91
CA LYS A 393 18.68 4.15 7.50
C LYS A 393 19.72 3.72 6.47
N ALA A 394 20.09 4.62 5.55
CA ALA A 394 21.16 4.38 4.59
C ALA A 394 22.53 4.25 5.29
N LEU A 395 22.82 5.11 6.26
CA LEU A 395 24.03 5.03 7.11
C LEU A 395 24.09 3.74 7.94
N ALA A 396 22.93 3.24 8.38
CA ALA A 396 22.83 1.95 9.08
C ALA A 396 22.88 0.73 8.13
N GLY A 397 22.96 0.97 6.81
CA GLY A 397 23.05 -0.07 5.79
C GLY A 397 21.75 -0.84 5.57
N TYR A 398 20.59 -0.24 5.88
CA TYR A 398 19.29 -0.84 5.58
C TYR A 398 18.87 -0.64 4.14
N CYS A 399 19.21 0.48 3.51
CA CYS A 399 18.95 0.82 2.12
C CYS A 399 20.14 1.56 1.52
N THR A 400 20.14 1.78 0.21
CA THR A 400 21.13 2.64 -0.44
C THR A 400 20.73 4.11 -0.29
N LEU A 401 21.69 5.02 -0.46
CA LEU A 401 21.39 6.45 -0.52
C LEU A 401 20.54 6.78 -1.76
N GLU A 402 20.79 6.11 -2.89
CA GLU A 402 20.02 6.25 -4.13
C GLU A 402 18.53 5.94 -3.93
N GLU A 403 18.20 4.85 -3.23
CA GLU A 403 16.82 4.50 -2.89
C GLU A 403 16.14 5.61 -2.07
N VAL A 404 16.87 6.23 -1.15
CA VAL A 404 16.33 7.34 -0.35
C VAL A 404 16.04 8.53 -1.26
N LEU A 405 16.98 8.94 -2.10
CA LEU A 405 16.84 10.11 -2.96
C LEU A 405 15.73 9.94 -4.00
N ASN A 406 15.56 8.74 -4.55
CA ASN A 406 14.50 8.42 -5.51
C ASN A 406 13.09 8.42 -4.90
N ALA A 407 12.96 8.25 -3.59
CA ALA A 407 11.67 8.12 -2.90
C ALA A 407 11.13 9.41 -2.28
N LEU A 408 11.97 10.45 -2.19
CA LEU A 408 11.63 11.79 -1.72
C LEU A 408 11.00 12.62 -2.84
#